data_AF-A0A3N5HQ98-F1
#
_entry.id   AF-A0A3N5HQ98-F1
#
_cell.length_a   1.000
_cell.length_b   1.000
_cell.length_c   1.000
_cell.angle_alpha   90.00
_cell.angle_beta   90.00
_cell.angle_gamma   90.00
#
_symmetry.space_group_name_H-M   'P 1'
#
loop_
_entity.id
_entity.type
_entity.pdbx_description
1 polymer ?
#
loop_
_entity_poly.entity_id
_entity_poly.type
_entity_poly.pdbx_seq_one_letter_code
_entity_poly.pdbx_strand_id
1 'polypeptide(L)'
;MAIIENHAREVEGALFARLERALVSGRAGIGLREVANAAIHGRVRTLLHAEGEHLWGKLDRTTGDLEVREEQLDTEDAEVIDDLSETVLLRGGDVFEVPRGALPNGSPVAAIYRY
;
A
#
# COMPACT_ATOMS: atom_id res chain seq x y z
N MET A 1 30.06 -3.99 4.30
CA MET A 1 28.69 -3.80 3.79
C MET A 1 27.69 -4.69 4.54
N ALA A 2 27.74 -4.75 5.88
CA ALA A 2 26.84 -5.60 6.69
C ALA A 2 25.85 -4.79 7.56
N ILE A 3 26.16 -3.51 7.81
CA ILE A 3 25.35 -2.64 8.68
C ILE A 3 24.06 -2.19 7.98
N ILE A 4 24.12 -1.86 6.69
CA ILE A 4 22.95 -1.42 5.91
C ILE A 4 21.92 -2.54 5.78
N GLU A 5 22.35 -3.77 5.46
CA GLU A 5 21.47 -4.94 5.35
C GLU A 5 20.85 -5.37 6.69
N ASN A 6 21.54 -5.15 7.81
CA ASN A 6 20.98 -5.42 9.13
C ASN A 6 19.91 -4.38 9.49
N HIS A 7 20.18 -3.10 9.21
CA HIS A 7 19.23 -2.02 9.47
C HIS A 7 17.95 -2.15 8.64
N ALA A 8 18.06 -2.51 7.35
CA ALA A 8 16.89 -2.74 6.49
C ALA A 8 15.99 -3.86 7.03
N ARG A 9 16.57 -4.99 7.45
CA ARG A 9 15.83 -6.10 8.07
C ARG A 9 15.15 -5.71 9.38
N GLU A 10 15.80 -4.90 10.22
CA GLU A 10 15.21 -4.42 11.46
C GLU A 10 14.00 -3.50 11.20
N VAL A 11 14.11 -2.60 10.23
CA VAL A 11 13.01 -1.72 9.81
C VAL A 11 11.84 -2.52 9.26
N GLU A 12 12.11 -3.45 8.35
CA GLU A 12 11.12 -4.34 7.76
C GLU A 12 10.40 -5.18 8.83
N GLY A 13 11.17 -5.83 9.72
CA GLY A 13 10.60 -6.61 10.83
C GLY A 13 9.74 -5.76 11.78
N ALA A 14 10.18 -4.54 12.10
CA ALA A 14 9.40 -3.62 12.92
C ALA A 14 8.11 -3.16 12.22
N LEU A 15 8.16 -2.98 10.90
CA LEU A 15 7.02 -2.59 10.07
C LEU A 15 5.97 -3.70 10.03
N PHE A 16 6.37 -4.95 9.78
CA PHE A 16 5.46 -6.10 9.81
C PHE A 16 4.85 -6.33 11.19
N ALA A 17 5.66 -6.27 12.25
CA ALA A 17 5.14 -6.39 13.61
C ALA A 17 4.11 -5.29 13.92
N ARG A 18 4.28 -4.08 13.35
CA ARG A 18 3.31 -3.00 13.49
C ARG A 18 2.04 -3.25 12.67
N LEU A 19 2.16 -3.77 11.45
CA LEU A 19 1.03 -4.17 10.62
C LEU A 19 0.19 -5.25 11.31
N GLU A 20 0.81 -6.30 11.83
CA GLU A 20 0.12 -7.39 12.55
C GLU A 20 -0.70 -6.87 13.73
N ARG A 21 -0.09 -6.02 14.59
CA ARG A 21 -0.81 -5.39 15.71
C ARG A 21 -1.95 -4.50 15.24
N ALA A 22 -1.76 -3.78 14.13
CA ALA A 22 -2.79 -2.92 13.56
C ALA A 22 -3.96 -3.72 13.00
N LEU A 23 -3.72 -4.87 12.36
CA LEU A 23 -4.77 -5.76 11.85
C LEU A 23 -5.62 -6.32 12.99
N VAL A 24 -4.98 -6.82 14.06
CA VAL A 24 -5.68 -7.34 15.25
C VAL A 24 -6.55 -6.28 15.93
N SER A 25 -6.12 -5.01 15.88
CA SER A 25 -6.85 -3.88 16.49
C SER A 25 -7.83 -3.18 15.55
N GLY A 26 -8.00 -3.66 14.31
CA GLY A 26 -8.88 -3.03 13.31
C GLY A 26 -8.38 -1.67 12.79
N ARG A 27 -7.09 -1.37 12.98
CA ARG A 27 -6.41 -0.13 12.52
C ARG A 27 -5.54 -0.38 11.30
N ALA A 28 -5.82 -1.43 10.55
CA ALA A 28 -5.20 -1.71 9.27
C ALA A 28 -6.20 -2.36 8.32
N GLY A 29 -5.96 -2.20 7.03
CA GLY A 29 -6.72 -2.84 5.97
C GLY A 29 -5.79 -3.44 4.92
N ILE A 30 -6.26 -4.50 4.27
CA ILE A 30 -5.52 -5.22 3.21
C ILE A 30 -6.30 -5.24 1.90
N GLY A 31 -7.52 -4.71 1.85
CA GLY A 31 -8.29 -4.65 0.61
C GLY A 31 -7.89 -3.42 -0.21
N LEU A 32 -7.54 -3.60 -1.49
CA LEU A 32 -7.12 -2.48 -2.35
C LEU A 32 -8.15 -1.34 -2.38
N ARG A 33 -9.44 -1.63 -2.54
CA ARG A 33 -10.53 -0.63 -2.52
C ARG A 33 -10.68 0.07 -1.17
N GLU A 34 -10.57 -0.70 -0.08
CA GLU A 34 -10.65 -0.18 1.28
C GLU A 34 -9.48 0.78 1.56
N VAL A 35 -8.27 0.37 1.18
CA VAL A 35 -7.05 1.15 1.32
C VAL A 35 -7.08 2.40 0.45
N ALA A 36 -7.56 2.32 -0.79
CA ALA A 36 -7.74 3.46 -1.68
C ALA A 36 -8.68 4.51 -1.06
N ASN A 37 -9.85 4.09 -0.58
CA ASN A 37 -10.77 5.01 0.10
C ASN A 37 -10.13 5.62 1.36
N ALA A 38 -9.43 4.82 2.18
CA ALA A 38 -8.73 5.32 3.35
C ALA A 38 -7.64 6.35 2.97
N ALA A 39 -6.91 6.11 1.88
CA ALA A 39 -5.90 7.02 1.35
C ALA A 39 -6.54 8.35 0.94
N ILE A 40 -7.62 8.34 0.16
CA ILE A 40 -8.36 9.54 -0.27
C ILE A 40 -8.99 10.34 0.88
N HIS A 41 -9.11 9.77 2.07
CA HIS A 41 -9.52 10.50 3.27
C HIS A 41 -8.36 10.84 4.21
N GLY A 42 -7.11 10.62 3.78
CA GLY A 42 -5.91 10.90 4.58
C GLY A 42 -5.77 10.01 5.81
N ARG A 43 -6.48 8.88 5.86
CA ARG A 43 -6.50 7.96 7.01
C ARG A 43 -5.31 7.02 7.03
N VAL A 44 -4.63 6.83 5.90
CA VAL A 44 -3.44 5.98 5.81
C VAL A 44 -2.25 6.71 6.44
N ARG A 45 -1.65 6.09 7.46
CA ARG A 45 -0.36 6.50 8.02
C ARG A 45 0.78 5.85 7.26
N THR A 46 0.65 4.58 6.94
CA THR A 46 1.69 3.81 6.26
C THR A 46 1.05 2.86 5.26
N LEU A 47 1.43 2.97 4.00
CA LEU A 47 1.10 2.04 2.92
C LEU A 47 2.27 1.07 2.74
N LEU A 48 1.96 -0.20 2.58
CA LEU A 48 2.88 -1.23 2.11
C LEU A 48 2.34 -1.75 0.78
N HIS A 49 3.18 -1.89 -0.24
CA HIS A 49 2.82 -2.57 -1.48
C HIS A 49 3.83 -3.67 -1.80
N ALA A 50 3.36 -4.74 -2.43
CA ALA A 50 4.21 -5.87 -2.82
C ALA A 50 5.06 -5.52 -4.06
N GLU A 51 6.32 -5.95 -4.06
CA GLU A 51 7.23 -5.86 -5.21
C GLU A 51 6.67 -6.57 -6.44
N GLY A 52 6.80 -5.92 -7.60
CA GLY A 52 6.52 -6.50 -8.91
C GLY A 52 5.04 -6.80 -9.18
N GLU A 53 4.13 -6.35 -8.32
CA GLU A 53 2.70 -6.32 -8.62
C GLU A 53 2.39 -5.03 -9.38
N HIS A 54 1.89 -5.16 -10.61
CA HIS A 54 1.39 -4.05 -11.41
C HIS A 54 -0.11 -4.23 -11.60
N LEU A 55 -0.89 -3.26 -11.16
CA LEU A 55 -2.33 -3.23 -11.34
C LEU A 55 -2.70 -2.06 -12.22
N TRP A 56 -3.26 -2.36 -13.39
CA TRP A 56 -3.69 -1.33 -14.33
C TRP A 56 -5.08 -0.85 -13.96
N GLY A 57 -5.31 0.46 -14.10
CA GLY A 57 -6.64 0.99 -13.89
C GLY A 57 -6.68 2.45 -13.52
N LYS A 58 -7.72 2.84 -12.77
CA LYS A 58 -8.00 4.23 -12.41
C LYS A 58 -8.44 4.35 -10.96
N LEU A 59 -7.79 5.26 -10.24
CA LEU A 59 -8.21 5.75 -8.94
C LEU A 59 -8.89 7.11 -9.11
N ASP A 60 -10.18 7.20 -8.77
CA ASP A 60 -10.84 8.49 -8.62
C ASP A 60 -10.30 9.17 -7.35
N ARG A 61 -9.48 10.21 -7.56
CA ARG A 61 -8.83 10.95 -6.46
C ARG A 61 -9.80 11.79 -5.60
N THR A 62 -11.09 11.80 -5.93
CA THR A 62 -12.15 12.49 -5.19
C THR A 62 -12.97 11.51 -4.36
N THR A 63 -13.39 10.40 -4.96
CA THR A 63 -14.31 9.44 -4.31
C THR A 63 -13.58 8.25 -3.68
N GLY A 64 -12.38 7.93 -4.18
CA GLY A 64 -11.68 6.68 -3.87
C GLY A 64 -12.24 5.46 -4.60
N ASP A 65 -13.11 5.68 -5.60
CA ASP A 65 -13.53 4.60 -6.49
C ASP A 65 -12.35 4.09 -7.30
N LEU A 66 -12.35 2.77 -7.47
CA LEU A 66 -11.26 2.08 -8.12
C LEU A 66 -11.78 1.19 -9.25
N GLU A 67 -11.18 1.34 -10.41
CA GLU A 67 -11.29 0.40 -11.51
C GLU A 67 -9.95 -0.30 -11.66
N VAL A 68 -9.95 -1.64 -11.69
CA VAL A 68 -8.74 -2.46 -11.78
C VAL A 68 -8.90 -3.45 -12.92
N ARG A 69 -7.83 -3.66 -13.68
CA ARG A 69 -7.74 -4.52 -14.85
C ARG A 69 -6.43 -5.32 -14.80
N GLU A 70 -6.45 -6.50 -15.38
CA GLU A 70 -5.28 -7.39 -15.44
C GLU A 70 -4.30 -6.98 -16.56
N GLU A 71 -4.79 -6.27 -17.58
CA GLU A 71 -4.00 -5.85 -18.74
C GLU A 71 -4.12 -4.34 -18.93
N GLN A 72 -3.02 -3.75 -19.41
CA GLN A 72 -2.98 -2.35 -19.83
C GLN A 72 -3.69 -2.22 -21.19
N LEU A 73 -4.78 -1.44 -21.25
CA LEU A 73 -5.53 -1.25 -22.49
C LEU A 73 -4.90 -0.18 -23.38
N ASP A 74 -4.31 0.85 -22.79
CA ASP A 74 -3.62 1.93 -23.49
C ASP A 74 -2.55 2.60 -22.61
N THR A 75 -1.81 3.55 -23.17
CA THR A 75 -0.76 4.29 -22.46
C THR A 75 -1.29 5.20 -21.33
N GLU A 76 -2.60 5.41 -21.24
CA GLU A 76 -3.25 6.18 -20.17
C GLU A 76 -3.76 5.30 -19.01
N ASP A 77 -3.77 3.97 -19.14
CA ASP A 77 -3.92 3.07 -18.00
C ASP A 77 -2.68 3.24 -17.10
N ALA A 78 -2.87 4.00 -16.03
CA ALA A 78 -1.86 4.24 -15.01
C ALA A 78 -1.76 3.03 -14.07
N GLU A 79 -0.62 2.92 -13.41
CA GLU A 79 -0.41 1.90 -12.40
C GLU A 79 -1.11 2.37 -11.09
N VAL A 80 -2.08 1.58 -10.64
CA VAL A 80 -2.98 1.92 -9.52
C VAL A 80 -2.22 2.02 -8.20
N ILE A 81 -1.19 1.19 -8.00
CA ILE A 81 -0.38 1.20 -6.78
C ILE A 81 0.48 2.47 -6.74
N ASP A 82 0.96 2.98 -7.87
CA ASP A 82 1.69 4.23 -8.00
C ASP A 82 0.78 5.43 -7.70
N ASP A 83 -0.40 5.49 -8.31
CA ASP A 83 -1.43 6.52 -8.01
C ASP A 83 -1.84 6.52 -6.52
N LEU A 84 -1.98 5.31 -5.95
CA LEU A 84 -2.29 5.13 -4.52
C LEU A 84 -1.13 5.58 -3.63
N SER A 85 0.10 5.25 -4.01
CA SER A 85 1.32 5.63 -3.30
C SER A 85 1.50 7.14 -3.29
N GLU A 86 1.36 7.78 -4.45
CA GLU A 86 1.36 9.23 -4.58
C GLU A 86 0.30 9.86 -3.68
N THR A 87 -0.93 9.33 -3.73
CA THR A 87 -2.05 9.80 -2.89
C THR A 87 -1.72 9.75 -1.39
N VAL A 88 -1.09 8.66 -0.93
CA VAL A 88 -0.69 8.51 0.48
C VAL A 88 0.40 9.51 0.85
N LEU A 89 1.42 9.67 -0.01
CA LEU A 89 2.51 10.62 0.20
C LEU A 89 2.00 12.07 0.26
N LEU A 90 1.14 12.47 -0.68
CA LEU A 90 0.52 13.80 -0.72
C LEU A 90 -0.33 14.10 0.52
N ARG A 91 -0.80 13.07 1.22
CA ARG A 91 -1.58 13.17 2.46
C ARG A 91 -0.73 12.93 3.72
N GLY A 92 0.59 12.95 3.57
CA GLY A 92 1.56 12.88 4.67
C GLY A 92 1.66 11.49 5.31
N GLY A 93 1.37 10.43 4.56
CA GLY A 93 1.66 9.06 4.95
C GLY A 93 3.01 8.61 4.41
N ASP A 94 3.47 7.46 4.88
CA ASP A 94 4.69 6.79 4.42
C ASP A 94 4.34 5.65 3.46
N VAL A 95 5.19 5.36 2.48
CA VAL A 95 5.05 4.24 1.54
C VAL A 95 6.28 3.35 1.62
N PHE A 96 6.07 2.04 1.70
CA PHE A 96 7.12 1.03 1.69
C PHE A 96 6.81 -0.05 0.67
N GLU A 97 7.78 -0.36 -0.17
CA GLU A 97 7.77 -1.57 -0.97
C GLU A 97 8.24 -2.75 -0.11
N VAL A 98 7.58 -3.90 -0.23
CA VAL A 98 7.92 -5.12 0.49
C VAL A 98 8.03 -6.33 -0.44
N PRO A 99 8.80 -7.36 -0.09
CA PRO A 99 8.96 -8.54 -0.94
C PRO A 99 7.61 -9.14 -1.36
N ARG A 100 7.56 -9.64 -2.59
CA ARG A 100 6.37 -10.28 -3.14
C ARG A 100 5.89 -11.42 -2.23
N GLY A 101 4.59 -11.42 -1.91
CA GLY A 101 3.98 -12.43 -1.04
C GLY A 101 4.20 -12.23 0.46
N ALA A 102 4.87 -11.15 0.88
CA ALA A 102 5.04 -10.83 2.30
C ALA A 102 3.76 -10.27 2.96
N LEU A 103 2.81 -9.78 2.15
CA LEU A 103 1.55 -9.23 2.65
C LEU A 103 0.51 -10.33 2.94
N PRO A 104 -0.35 -10.14 3.96
CA PRO A 104 -1.39 -11.11 4.30
C PRO A 104 -2.29 -11.46 3.12
N ASN A 105 -2.63 -12.74 3.01
CA ASN A 105 -3.53 -13.30 1.99
C ASN A 105 -3.10 -13.02 0.54
N GLY A 106 -1.82 -12.72 0.30
CA GLY A 106 -1.32 -12.36 -1.03
C GLY A 106 -1.88 -11.03 -1.55
N SER A 107 -2.33 -10.15 -0.65
CA SER A 107 -2.82 -8.83 -1.07
C SER A 107 -1.69 -8.02 -1.73
N PRO A 108 -1.98 -7.26 -2.80
CA PRO A 108 -1.01 -6.36 -3.41
C PRO A 108 -0.66 -5.17 -2.50
N VAL A 109 -1.53 -4.83 -1.54
CA VAL A 109 -1.33 -3.69 -0.63
C VAL A 109 -1.80 -3.99 0.79
N ALA A 110 -1.19 -3.32 1.77
CA ALA A 110 -1.69 -3.22 3.13
C ALA A 110 -1.50 -1.80 3.64
N ALA A 111 -2.37 -1.34 4.53
CA ALA A 111 -2.25 -0.02 5.11
C ALA A 111 -2.46 -0.06 6.62
N ILE A 112 -1.64 0.72 7.33
CA ILE A 112 -1.84 1.05 8.75
C ILE A 112 -2.49 2.43 8.82
N TYR A 113 -3.59 2.54 9.56
CA TYR A 113 -4.37 3.76 9.68
C TYR A 113 -3.91 4.66 10.85
N ARG A 114 -4.17 5.96 10.72
CA ARG A 114 -3.87 6.98 11.73
C ARG A 114 -4.75 6.82 12.97
N TYR A 115 -6.03 6.52 12.77
CA TYR A 115 -7.07 6.38 13.79
C TYR A 115 -7.95 5.18 13.52
#